data_AF-A0A8J5RD48-F1
#
_entry.id   AF-A0A8J5RD48-F1
#
_cell.length_a   1.000
_cell.length_b   1.000
_cell.length_c   1.000
_cell.angle_alpha   90.00
_cell.angle_beta   90.00
_cell.angle_gamma   90.00
#
_symmetry.space_group_name_H-M   'P 1'
#
loop_
_entity.id
_entity.type
_entity.pdbx_description
1 polymer ?
#
loop_
_entity_poly.entity_id
_entity_poly.type
_entity_poly.pdbx_seq_one_letter_code
_entity_poly.pdbx_strand_id
1 'polypeptide(L)'
;MEFKEVESVAVMSCECCGLEEECTDEYIGGVRAYFGGRWLCGLCSEAVKYEAGKCSPRAPDVEEAVLAHMAFCRMLKRGGPAERVAEGMCQMLRTASGRQRRASSSSSSSSSSSSSSSSSSSSSSSSSSPSPSPRAAPAHHRAQSTLSLRFTAAAAAATCNVILLAQQKTGCN
;
A
#
# COMPACT_ATOMS: atom_id res chain seq x y z
N MET A 1 -0.91 48.21 8.68
CA MET A 1 -2.06 47.47 8.12
C MET A 1 -1.56 46.07 7.83
N GLU A 2 -1.75 45.17 8.78
CA GLU A 2 -1.38 43.76 8.59
C GLU A 2 -2.54 43.09 7.86
N PHE A 3 -2.38 42.89 6.54
CA PHE A 3 -3.24 42.00 5.78
C PHE A 3 -2.83 40.58 6.15
N LYS A 4 -3.40 40.06 7.22
CA LYS A 4 -3.39 38.63 7.46
C LYS A 4 -4.51 38.06 6.61
N GLU A 5 -4.23 37.89 5.31
CA GLU A 5 -5.02 36.98 4.49
C GLU A 5 -4.91 35.62 5.20
N VAL A 6 -5.97 35.25 5.90
CA VAL A 6 -6.08 33.93 6.49
C VAL A 6 -6.37 33.03 5.31
N GLU A 7 -5.31 32.50 4.71
CA GLU A 7 -5.44 31.41 3.76
C GLU A 7 -6.26 30.32 4.45
N SER A 8 -7.44 30.04 3.91
CA SER A 8 -8.39 29.12 4.53
C SER A 8 -7.95 27.71 4.19
N VAL A 9 -7.55 27.01 5.25
CA VAL A 9 -7.02 25.65 5.18
C VAL A 9 -8.02 24.71 5.85
N ALA A 10 -8.31 23.59 5.19
CA ALA A 10 -9.23 22.57 5.65
C ALA A 10 -8.59 21.18 5.58
N VAL A 11 -8.97 20.30 6.52
CA VAL A 11 -8.56 18.89 6.52
C VAL A 11 -9.61 18.06 5.78
N MET A 12 -9.18 17.32 4.77
CA MET A 12 -10.05 16.57 3.88
C MET A 12 -9.60 15.11 3.77
N SER A 13 -10.55 14.19 3.83
CA SER A 13 -10.28 12.75 3.68
C SER A 13 -10.47 12.29 2.23
N CYS A 14 -9.44 11.67 1.67
CA CYS A 14 -9.46 11.17 0.30
C CYS A 14 -10.48 10.04 0.13
N GLU A 15 -11.36 10.15 -0.89
CA GLU A 15 -12.41 9.16 -1.12
C GLU A 15 -11.86 7.80 -1.61
N CYS A 16 -10.69 7.79 -2.24
CA CYS A 16 -10.03 6.56 -2.70
C CYS A 16 -9.37 5.80 -1.54
N CYS A 17 -8.40 6.44 -0.88
CA CYS A 17 -7.50 5.80 0.07
C CYS A 17 -7.76 6.16 1.55
N GLY A 18 -8.63 7.13 1.83
CA GLY A 18 -8.96 7.57 3.20
C GLY A 18 -7.84 8.36 3.88
N LEU A 19 -6.77 8.71 3.15
CA LEU A 19 -5.71 9.57 3.65
C LEU A 19 -6.27 10.97 3.90
N GLU A 20 -6.00 11.52 5.09
CA GLU A 20 -6.35 12.88 5.46
C GLU A 20 -5.20 13.82 5.09
N GLU A 21 -5.51 14.91 4.39
CA GLU A 21 -4.55 15.93 4.00
C GLU A 21 -5.10 17.31 4.37
N GLU A 22 -4.20 18.18 4.85
CA GLU A 22 -4.46 19.59 5.10
C GLU A 22 -4.24 20.36 3.79
N CYS A 23 -5.26 21.06 3.30
CA CYS A 23 -5.24 21.69 1.98
C CYS A 23 -5.96 23.04 1.98
N THR A 24 -5.52 23.94 1.10
CA THR A 24 -6.19 25.23 0.89
C THR A 24 -7.54 25.03 0.20
N ASP A 25 -8.51 25.87 0.53
CA ASP A 25 -9.85 25.78 -0.07
C ASP A 25 -9.83 25.93 -1.60
N GLU A 26 -8.91 26.75 -2.14
CA GLU A 26 -8.72 26.92 -3.58
C GLU A 26 -8.28 25.61 -4.25
N TYR A 27 -7.31 24.91 -3.66
CA TYR A 27 -6.87 23.62 -4.16
C TYR A 27 -7.97 22.56 -4.06
N ILE A 28 -8.73 22.56 -2.95
CA ILE A 28 -9.90 21.69 -2.76
C ILE A 28 -10.94 21.92 -3.86
N GLY A 29 -11.24 23.18 -4.17
CA GLY A 29 -12.15 23.57 -5.25
C GLY A 29 -11.68 23.03 -6.61
N GLY A 30 -10.40 23.20 -6.93
CA GLY A 30 -9.81 22.74 -8.20
C GLY A 30 -9.87 21.22 -8.38
N VAL A 31 -9.50 20.46 -7.33
CA VAL A 31 -9.55 18.99 -7.36
C VAL A 31 -11.00 18.51 -7.52
N ARG A 32 -11.94 19.07 -6.74
CA ARG A 32 -13.35 18.70 -6.85
C ARG A 32 -13.93 19.04 -8.22
N ALA A 33 -13.58 20.17 -8.81
CA ALA A 33 -14.02 20.52 -10.15
C ALA A 33 -13.53 19.51 -11.21
N TYR A 34 -12.30 19.01 -11.06
CA TYR A 34 -11.71 18.06 -12.00
C TYR A 34 -12.27 16.62 -11.88
N PHE A 35 -12.53 16.14 -10.67
CA PHE A 35 -12.93 14.75 -10.41
C PHE A 35 -14.42 14.54 -10.12
N GLY A 36 -15.29 15.39 -10.67
CA GLY A 36 -16.75 15.22 -10.55
C GLY A 36 -17.30 15.48 -9.14
N GLY A 37 -16.74 16.47 -8.45
CA GLY A 37 -17.14 16.88 -7.10
C GLY A 37 -16.42 16.15 -5.96
N ARG A 38 -15.58 15.16 -6.29
CA ARG A 38 -14.90 14.32 -5.31
C ARG A 38 -13.54 14.85 -4.90
N TRP A 39 -13.16 14.59 -3.65
CA TRP A 39 -11.83 14.93 -3.15
C TRP A 39 -10.87 13.72 -3.23
N LEU A 40 -9.73 13.94 -3.89
CA LEU A 40 -8.64 12.98 -4.01
C LEU A 40 -7.37 13.60 -3.43
N CYS A 41 -6.61 12.81 -2.67
CA CYS A 41 -5.29 13.24 -2.19
C CYS A 41 -4.30 13.47 -3.34
N GLY A 42 -3.19 14.14 -3.04
CA GLY A 42 -2.13 14.43 -4.03
C GLY A 42 -1.65 13.17 -4.79
N LEU A 43 -1.54 12.03 -4.11
CA LEU A 43 -1.09 10.78 -4.75
C LEU A 43 -2.16 10.13 -5.63
N CYS A 44 -3.42 10.10 -5.18
CA CYS A 44 -4.52 9.51 -5.96
C CYS A 44 -4.88 10.37 -7.17
N SER A 45 -4.83 11.70 -7.03
CA SER A 45 -5.13 12.61 -8.14
C SER A 45 -4.14 12.45 -9.30
N GLU A 46 -2.84 12.32 -9.01
CA GLU A 46 -1.82 12.07 -10.04
C GLU A 46 -1.96 10.68 -10.67
N ALA A 47 -2.27 9.66 -9.89
CA ALA A 47 -2.51 8.31 -10.41
C ALA A 47 -3.70 8.28 -11.39
N VAL A 48 -4.82 8.91 -11.03
CA VAL A 48 -6.01 8.97 -11.90
C VAL A 48 -5.72 9.77 -13.17
N LYS A 49 -5.06 10.94 -13.08
CA LYS A 49 -4.69 11.73 -14.26
C LYS A 49 -3.80 10.93 -15.22
N TYR A 50 -2.86 10.16 -14.67
CA TYR A 50 -1.99 9.29 -15.46
C TYR A 50 -2.78 8.18 -16.17
N GLU A 51 -3.76 7.56 -15.51
CA GLU A 51 -4.62 6.53 -16.10
C GLU A 51 -5.56 7.11 -17.17
N ALA A 52 -6.19 8.26 -16.90
CA ALA A 52 -7.12 8.93 -17.82
C ALA A 52 -6.43 9.36 -19.13
N GLY A 53 -5.19 9.86 -19.05
CA GLY A 53 -4.41 10.26 -20.23
C GLY A 53 -3.90 9.09 -21.08
N LYS A 54 -3.95 7.86 -20.57
CA LYS A 54 -3.36 6.68 -21.22
C LYS A 54 -4.33 5.92 -22.13
N CYS A 55 -5.64 6.01 -21.86
CA CYS A 55 -6.68 5.31 -22.64
C CYS A 55 -7.07 6.02 -23.93
N SER A 56 -7.07 7.36 -23.97
CA SER A 56 -7.34 8.13 -25.19
C SER A 56 -6.78 9.55 -25.06
N PRO A 57 -5.81 9.96 -25.89
CA PRO A 57 -5.35 11.36 -25.93
C PRO A 57 -6.43 12.34 -26.39
N ARG A 58 -7.49 11.85 -27.05
CA ARG A 58 -8.56 12.68 -27.65
C ARG A 58 -9.72 12.94 -26.68
N ALA A 59 -9.92 12.07 -25.69
CA ALA A 59 -10.95 12.22 -24.68
C ALA A 59 -10.55 11.43 -23.43
N PRO A 60 -9.90 12.07 -22.44
CA PRO A 60 -9.59 11.41 -21.18
C PRO A 60 -10.90 11.14 -20.43
N ASP A 61 -11.26 9.87 -20.26
CA ASP A 61 -12.37 9.49 -19.38
C ASP A 61 -11.89 9.48 -17.93
N VAL A 62 -11.92 10.67 -17.33
CA VAL A 62 -11.50 10.88 -15.94
C VAL A 62 -12.40 10.11 -14.98
N GLU A 63 -13.69 9.99 -15.27
CA GLU A 63 -14.65 9.32 -14.39
C GLU A 63 -14.39 7.81 -14.33
N GLU A 64 -14.18 7.18 -15.49
CA GLU A 64 -13.81 5.75 -15.55
C GLU A 64 -12.48 5.48 -14.83
N ALA A 65 -11.48 6.35 -15.01
CA ALA A 65 -10.21 6.25 -14.31
C ALA A 65 -10.36 6.38 -12.78
N VAL A 66 -11.19 7.31 -12.29
CA VAL A 66 -11.47 7.42 -10.84
C VAL A 66 -12.09 6.13 -10.31
N LEU A 67 -13.08 5.57 -11.00
CA LEU A 67 -13.77 4.35 -10.56
C LEU A 67 -12.82 3.15 -10.50
N ALA A 68 -11.97 2.98 -11.51
CA ALA A 68 -10.93 1.96 -11.55
C ALA A 68 -9.95 2.13 -10.38
N HIS A 69 -9.46 3.34 -10.16
CA HIS A 69 -8.52 3.64 -9.09
C HIS A 69 -9.13 3.41 -7.69
N MET A 70 -10.39 3.77 -7.48
CA MET A 70 -11.10 3.50 -6.22
C MET A 70 -11.21 1.98 -5.94
N ALA A 71 -11.49 1.17 -6.97
CA ALA A 71 -11.54 -0.27 -6.82
C ALA A 71 -10.16 -0.83 -6.39
N PHE A 72 -9.09 -0.33 -6.98
CA PHE A 72 -7.71 -0.68 -6.62
C PHE A 72 -7.37 -0.27 -5.18
N CYS A 73 -7.65 0.98 -4.78
CA CYS A 73 -7.40 1.44 -3.41
C CYS A 73 -8.18 0.63 -2.36
N ARG A 74 -9.43 0.23 -2.66
CA ARG A 74 -10.23 -0.65 -1.78
C ARG A 74 -9.60 -2.03 -1.60
N MET A 75 -8.98 -2.56 -2.64
CA MET A 75 -8.26 -3.84 -2.56
C MET A 75 -7.03 -3.72 -1.64
N LEU A 76 -6.27 -2.63 -1.75
CA LEU A 76 -5.11 -2.37 -0.90
C LEU A 76 -5.50 -2.19 0.57
N LYS A 77 -6.62 -1.48 0.83
CA LYS A 77 -7.17 -1.30 2.19
C LYS A 77 -7.56 -2.61 2.88
N ARG A 78 -7.89 -3.67 2.14
CA ARG A 78 -8.25 -4.99 2.71
C ARG A 78 -7.05 -5.83 3.12
N GLY A 79 -5.85 -5.29 2.94
CA GLY A 79 -4.59 -5.93 3.25
C GLY A 79 -4.19 -7.01 2.24
N GLY A 80 -2.97 -6.86 1.75
CA GLY A 80 -2.37 -7.82 0.84
C GLY A 80 -2.04 -9.16 1.52
N PRO A 81 -1.64 -10.18 0.77
CA PRO A 81 -1.09 -11.42 1.33
C PRO A 81 0.04 -11.16 2.35
N ALA A 82 0.86 -10.13 2.10
CA ALA A 82 1.93 -9.71 3.01
C ALA A 82 1.40 -9.21 4.37
N GLU A 83 0.30 -8.44 4.38
CA GLU A 83 -0.30 -7.93 5.60
C GLU A 83 -0.91 -9.06 6.44
N ARG A 84 -1.58 -10.03 5.81
CA ARG A 84 -2.09 -11.22 6.51
C ARG A 84 -0.98 -12.07 7.13
N VAL A 85 0.16 -12.19 6.44
CA VAL A 85 1.33 -12.89 6.97
C VAL A 85 1.91 -12.11 8.16
N ALA A 86 2.07 -10.80 8.04
CA ALA A 86 2.54 -9.94 9.12
C ALA A 86 1.61 -10.02 10.35
N GLU A 87 0.30 -9.95 10.14
CA GLU A 87 -0.70 -10.09 11.19
C GLU A 87 -0.61 -11.46 11.88
N GLY A 88 -0.48 -12.54 11.10
CA GLY A 88 -0.28 -13.89 11.61
C GLY A 88 0.96 -14.01 12.48
N MET A 89 2.10 -13.46 12.03
CA MET A 89 3.33 -13.43 12.82
C MET A 89 3.17 -12.63 14.11
N CYS A 90 2.58 -11.43 14.04
CA CYS A 90 2.29 -10.63 15.23
C CYS A 90 1.37 -11.38 16.21
N GLN A 91 0.36 -12.10 15.70
CA GLN A 91 -0.56 -12.87 16.54
C GLN A 91 0.13 -14.05 17.23
N MET A 92 1.03 -14.75 16.53
CA MET A 92 1.84 -15.82 17.11
C MET A 92 2.71 -15.29 18.25
N LEU A 93 3.41 -14.17 18.04
CA LEU A 93 4.25 -13.55 19.07
C LEU A 93 3.44 -13.10 20.29
N ARG A 94 2.29 -12.44 20.09
CA ARG A 94 1.39 -12.03 21.18
C ARG A 94 0.90 -13.23 22.00
N THR A 95 0.54 -14.33 21.33
CA THR A 95 0.03 -15.54 21.98
C THR A 95 1.12 -16.27 22.76
N ALA A 96 2.33 -16.36 22.21
CA ALA A 96 3.48 -16.96 22.87
C ALA A 96 3.82 -16.25 24.20
N SER A 97 3.85 -14.91 24.20
CA SER A 97 4.07 -14.13 25.42
C SER A 97 2.99 -14.34 26.48
N GLY A 98 1.71 -14.50 26.10
CA GLY A 98 0.62 -14.80 27.02
C GLY A 98 0.69 -16.21 27.61
N ARG A 99 1.13 -17.20 26.83
CA ARG A 99 1.32 -18.59 27.30
C ARG A 99 2.48 -18.70 28.28
N GLN A 100 3.56 -17.93 28.08
CA GLN A 100 4.67 -17.84 29.05
C GLN A 100 4.21 -17.29 30.41
N ARG A 101 3.29 -16.31 30.44
CA ARG A 101 2.73 -15.76 31.69
C ARG A 101 1.80 -16.73 32.43
N ARG A 102 1.05 -17.58 31.70
CA ARG A 102 0.18 -18.60 32.32
C ARG A 102 0.95 -19.83 32.81
N ALA A 103 2.04 -20.20 32.14
CA ALA A 103 2.94 -21.24 32.62
C ALA A 103 3.77 -20.81 33.85
N SER A 104 4.01 -19.50 34.03
CA SER A 104 4.69 -18.94 35.21
C SER A 104 3.73 -18.58 36.36
N SER A 105 2.41 -18.54 36.13
CA SER A 105 1.40 -18.38 37.19
C SER A 105 0.88 -19.69 37.78
N SER A 106 1.27 -20.85 37.23
CA SER A 106 0.95 -22.18 37.78
C SER A 106 2.04 -22.75 38.70
N SER A 107 3.07 -21.96 39.02
CA SER A 107 4.15 -22.37 39.94
C SER A 107 4.30 -21.33 41.05
N SER A 108 3.32 -21.27 41.95
CA SER A 108 3.45 -20.58 43.23
C SER A 108 3.11 -21.53 44.37
N SER A 109 4.12 -22.26 44.83
CA SER A 109 4.18 -22.81 46.18
C SER A 109 5.64 -22.75 46.71
N SER A 110 5.84 -21.80 47.63
CA SER A 110 6.77 -21.76 48.78
C SER A 110 8.30 -21.83 48.62
N SER A 111 8.91 -20.66 48.93
CA SER A 111 9.92 -20.38 49.98
C SER A 111 11.43 -20.67 49.79
N SER A 112 12.17 -19.54 49.87
CA SER A 112 13.37 -19.22 50.66
C SER A 112 14.76 -19.82 50.33
N SER A 113 15.64 -18.88 49.94
CA SER A 113 17.06 -18.67 50.34
C SER A 113 18.04 -19.84 50.33
N SER A 114 19.12 -19.75 49.55
CA SER A 114 20.43 -19.25 50.03
C SER A 114 21.56 -19.49 49.01
N SER A 115 22.55 -18.62 49.09
CA SER A 115 23.82 -18.51 48.37
C SER A 115 24.66 -19.79 48.22
N SER A 116 25.34 -19.97 47.09
CA SER A 116 26.83 -19.90 47.03
C SER A 116 27.38 -20.10 45.62
N SER A 117 28.50 -19.42 45.41
CA SER A 117 29.33 -19.17 44.22
C SER A 117 30.09 -20.37 43.63
N SER A 118 30.38 -20.29 42.34
CA SER A 118 31.71 -20.55 41.72
C SER A 118 31.62 -20.21 40.22
N SER A 119 32.08 -19.01 39.83
CA SER A 119 33.38 -18.74 39.20
C SER A 119 33.57 -19.37 37.81
N SER A 120 33.59 -18.56 36.76
CA SER A 120 34.83 -18.31 35.99
C SER A 120 34.63 -17.41 34.77
N SER A 121 35.64 -16.56 34.57
CA SER A 121 36.14 -15.97 33.32
C SER A 121 35.26 -14.99 32.53
N SER A 122 35.64 -13.74 32.71
CA SER A 122 35.63 -12.64 31.75
C SER A 122 35.93 -13.02 30.29
N SER A 123 35.16 -12.47 29.36
CA SER A 123 35.71 -11.81 28.17
C SER A 123 34.69 -10.83 27.60
N SER A 124 35.03 -9.55 27.71
CA SER A 124 34.48 -8.46 26.94
C SER A 124 34.61 -8.76 25.44
N SER A 125 33.49 -8.90 24.76
CA SER A 125 33.43 -8.87 23.30
C SER A 125 32.38 -7.84 22.89
N SER A 126 32.90 -6.66 22.58
CA SER A 126 32.26 -5.66 21.74
C SER A 126 31.72 -6.33 20.48
N SER A 127 30.40 -6.41 20.36
CA SER A 127 29.73 -6.75 19.11
C SER A 127 29.11 -5.49 18.56
N SER A 128 29.92 -4.78 17.78
CA SER A 128 29.52 -3.73 16.87
C SER A 128 28.33 -4.21 16.03
N SER A 129 27.30 -3.39 15.94
CA SER A 129 26.25 -3.54 14.94
C SER A 129 26.87 -3.62 13.54
N PRO A 130 26.56 -4.62 12.70
CA PRO A 130 26.77 -4.48 11.28
C PRO A 130 25.64 -3.62 10.72
N SER A 131 25.98 -2.40 10.29
CA SER A 131 25.18 -1.63 9.37
C SER A 131 24.85 -2.47 8.12
N PRO A 132 23.60 -2.53 7.63
CA PRO A 132 23.32 -3.16 6.36
C PRO A 132 23.79 -2.25 5.21
N SER A 133 24.98 -2.52 4.68
CA SER A 133 25.37 -1.98 3.37
C SER A 133 24.60 -2.71 2.26
N PRO A 134 24.21 -2.01 1.18
CA PRO A 134 23.35 -2.55 0.13
C PRO A 134 24.05 -3.68 -0.63
N ARG A 135 23.46 -4.87 -0.59
CA ARG A 135 23.93 -6.01 -1.37
C ARG A 135 23.51 -5.80 -2.83
N ALA A 136 24.50 -5.68 -3.70
CA ALA A 136 24.32 -5.59 -5.15
C ALA A 136 23.47 -6.76 -5.66
N ALA A 137 22.49 -6.45 -6.50
CA ALA A 137 21.61 -7.41 -7.14
C ALA A 137 22.40 -8.34 -8.09
N PRO A 138 22.16 -9.65 -8.08
CA PRO A 138 22.64 -10.51 -9.15
C PRO A 138 21.88 -10.18 -10.44
N ALA A 139 22.63 -9.88 -11.50
CA ALA A 139 22.10 -9.76 -12.85
C ALA A 139 21.54 -11.12 -13.28
N HIS A 140 20.22 -11.30 -13.13
CA HIS A 140 19.52 -12.41 -13.77
C HIS A 140 19.55 -12.16 -15.28
N HIS A 141 20.42 -12.92 -15.94
CA HIS A 141 20.47 -13.04 -17.37
C HIS A 141 19.09 -13.47 -17.87
N ARG A 142 18.48 -12.57 -18.65
CA ARG A 142 17.15 -12.68 -19.25
C ARG A 142 17.20 -13.73 -20.36
N ALA A 143 17.15 -15.00 -19.99
CA ALA A 143 16.81 -16.07 -20.92
C ALA A 143 15.30 -15.97 -21.19
N GLN A 144 14.97 -15.38 -22.33
CA GLN A 144 13.62 -15.20 -22.82
C GLN A 144 12.99 -16.58 -23.06
N SER A 145 12.13 -17.02 -22.15
CA SER A 145 11.29 -18.20 -22.36
C SER A 145 10.12 -17.79 -23.27
N THR A 146 10.30 -17.99 -24.57
CA THR A 146 9.38 -17.60 -25.66
C THR A 146 8.11 -18.45 -25.74
N LEU A 147 7.80 -19.26 -24.72
CA LEU A 147 6.69 -20.21 -24.73
C LEU A 147 5.45 -19.77 -23.92
N SER A 148 5.53 -18.75 -23.07
CA SER A 148 4.35 -18.26 -22.31
C SER A 148 3.56 -17.12 -22.99
N LEU A 149 4.01 -16.59 -24.13
CA LEU A 149 3.29 -15.52 -24.85
C LEU A 149 2.18 -15.99 -25.80
N ARG A 150 1.99 -17.30 -26.00
CA ARG A 150 0.93 -17.79 -26.91
C ARG A 150 -0.41 -18.08 -26.23
N PHE A 151 -0.46 -18.17 -24.89
CA PHE A 151 -1.73 -18.34 -24.18
C PHE A 151 -2.40 -17.01 -23.77
N THR A 152 -1.66 -15.91 -23.67
CA THR A 152 -2.22 -14.59 -23.36
C THR A 152 -2.68 -13.81 -24.59
N ALA A 153 -2.16 -14.10 -25.78
CA ALA A 153 -2.61 -13.46 -27.02
C ALA A 153 -4.05 -13.87 -27.42
N ALA A 154 -4.46 -15.12 -27.15
CA ALA A 154 -5.81 -15.58 -27.45
C ALA A 154 -6.88 -14.95 -26.53
N ALA A 155 -6.54 -14.68 -25.27
CA ALA A 155 -7.44 -14.00 -24.33
C ALA A 155 -7.57 -12.48 -24.58
N ALA A 156 -6.50 -11.84 -25.07
CA ALA A 156 -6.51 -10.44 -25.47
C ALA A 156 -7.30 -10.20 -26.78
N ALA A 157 -7.30 -11.15 -27.71
CA ALA A 157 -8.09 -11.06 -28.94
C ALA A 157 -9.62 -11.17 -28.69
N ALA A 158 -10.03 -11.93 -27.66
CA ALA A 158 -11.44 -12.11 -27.32
C ALA A 158 -12.06 -10.88 -26.65
N THR A 159 -11.29 -10.10 -25.88
CA THR A 159 -11.75 -8.86 -25.24
C THR A 159 -11.79 -7.68 -26.21
N CYS A 160 -10.88 -7.60 -27.18
CA CYS A 160 -10.94 -6.60 -28.23
C CYS A 160 -12.19 -6.72 -29.11
N ASN A 161 -12.65 -7.94 -29.42
CA ASN A 161 -13.86 -8.11 -30.26
C ASN A 161 -15.15 -7.66 -29.56
N VAL A 162 -15.26 -7.84 -28.24
CA VAL A 162 -16.43 -7.37 -27.48
C VAL A 162 -16.49 -5.85 -27.43
N ILE A 163 -15.33 -5.18 -27.33
CA ILE A 163 -15.24 -3.70 -27.32
C ILE A 163 -15.44 -3.12 -28.73
N LEU A 164 -14.88 -3.73 -29.78
CA LEU A 164 -15.08 -3.28 -31.17
C LEU A 164 -16.55 -3.42 -31.62
N LEU A 165 -17.24 -4.49 -31.19
CA LEU A 165 -18.67 -4.70 -31.46
C LEU A 165 -19.56 -3.74 -30.65
N ALA A 166 -19.12 -3.30 -29.48
CA ALA A 166 -19.82 -2.27 -28.71
C ALA A 166 -19.73 -0.89 -29.39
N GLN A 167 -18.58 -0.55 -29.99
CA GLN A 167 -18.38 0.73 -30.70
C GLN A 167 -19.16 0.83 -32.02
N GLN A 168 -19.46 -0.28 -32.69
CA GLN A 168 -20.33 -0.27 -33.89
C GLN A 168 -21.81 0.00 -33.57
N LYS A 169 -22.26 -0.20 -32.33
CA LYS A 169 -23.66 0.02 -31.92
C LYS A 169 -23.95 1.44 -31.43
N THR A 170 -22.93 2.21 -31.07
CA THR A 170 -23.11 3.56 -30.49
C THR A 170 -22.81 4.71 -31.44
N GLY A 171 -22.44 4.46 -32.69
CA GLY A 171 -22.49 5.48 -33.75
C GLY A 171 -21.67 6.74 -33.51
N CYS A 172 -20.53 6.64 -32.81
CA CYS A 172 -19.58 7.74 -32.64
C CYS A 172 -18.36 7.46 -33.52
N ASN A 173 -18.24 8.18 -34.63
CA ASN A 173 -17.03 8.25 -35.46
C ASN A 173 -16.29 9.56 -35.16
#